data_AF-A0A958QNZ3-F1
#
_entry.id   AF-A0A958QNZ3-F1
#
_cell.length_a   1.000
_cell.length_b   1.000
_cell.length_c   1.000
_cell.angle_alpha   90.00
_cell.angle_beta   90.00
_cell.angle_gamma   90.00
#
_symmetry.space_group_name_H-M   'P 1'
#
loop_
_entity.id
_entity.type
_entity.pdbx_description
1 polymer ?
#
loop_
_entity_poly.entity_id
_entity_poly.type
_entity_poly.pdbx_seq_one_letter_code
_entity_poly.pdbx_strand_id
1 'polypeptide(L)'
;MGKPITFEGFMYLQGNLQLMFDALYEMGVIEPVLKMDWQDALKEMNKNPHPLFEVMKVANSYQTNPEDLMMKLETFDEDTLSYLAMEVAREFADFHSRGEVH
;
A
#
# COMPACT_ATOMS: atom_id res chain seq x y z
N MET A 1 -23.39 -12.07 13.63
CA MET A 1 -23.16 -11.56 12.26
C MET A 1 -22.08 -10.51 12.36
N GLY A 2 -20.84 -10.87 12.06
CA GLY A 2 -19.75 -9.89 11.96
C GLY A 2 -20.04 -9.02 10.76
N LYS A 3 -20.14 -7.71 10.95
CA LYS A 3 -20.25 -6.78 9.82
C LYS A 3 -19.03 -7.00 8.92
N PRO A 4 -19.18 -6.95 7.59
CA PRO A 4 -18.00 -6.84 6.73
C PRO A 4 -17.21 -5.63 7.20
N ILE A 5 -15.90 -5.79 7.36
CA ILE A 5 -15.00 -4.68 7.64
C ILE A 5 -14.94 -3.86 6.35
N THR A 6 -15.95 -3.03 6.12
CA THR A 6 -15.94 -2.04 5.06
C THR A 6 -15.17 -0.83 5.60
N PHE A 7 -13.98 -0.60 5.06
CA PHE A 7 -13.25 0.66 5.18
C PHE A 7 -14.00 1.75 4.40
N GLU A 8 -15.18 2.14 4.88
CA GLU A 8 -15.95 3.24 4.31
C GLU A 8 -15.26 4.56 4.64
N GLY A 9 -14.33 5.00 3.77
CA GLY A 9 -13.89 6.40 3.68
C GLY A 9 -12.40 6.71 3.82
N PHE A 10 -11.49 5.75 3.98
CA PHE A 10 -10.09 6.09 4.22
C PHE A 10 -9.23 5.99 2.95
N MET A 11 -8.89 7.16 2.40
CA MET A 11 -7.83 7.44 1.41
C MET A 11 -7.49 6.29 0.45
N TYR A 12 -8.13 6.27 -0.72
CA TYR A 12 -7.56 5.55 -1.85
C TYR A 12 -6.17 6.11 -2.19
N LEU A 13 -5.29 5.30 -2.77
CA LEU A 13 -4.06 5.81 -3.38
C LEU A 13 -4.45 6.77 -4.50
N GLN A 14 -4.28 8.06 -4.26
CA GLN A 14 -4.60 9.14 -5.19
C GLN A 14 -3.29 9.51 -5.90
N GLY A 15 -2.98 8.85 -7.01
CA GLY A 15 -1.75 9.11 -7.75
C GLY A 15 -1.45 8.08 -8.83
N ASN A 16 -0.22 8.13 -9.33
CA ASN A 16 0.30 7.14 -10.26
C ASN A 16 0.63 5.84 -9.49
N LEU A 17 -0.35 4.93 -9.44
CA LEU A 17 -0.22 3.63 -8.76
C LEU A 17 0.96 2.80 -9.31
N GLN A 18 1.25 2.92 -10.61
CA GLN A 18 2.43 2.31 -11.21
C GLN A 18 3.71 2.85 -10.59
N LEU A 19 3.83 4.18 -10.41
CA LEU A 19 5.01 4.80 -9.78
C LEU A 19 5.19 4.36 -8.32
N MET A 20 4.10 4.19 -7.57
CA MET A 20 4.15 3.64 -6.22
C MET A 20 4.65 2.19 -6.20
N PHE A 21 4.12 1.37 -7.10
CA PHE A 21 4.54 -0.01 -7.24
C PHE A 21 6.02 -0.11 -7.62
N ASP A 22 6.45 0.68 -8.61
CA ASP A 22 7.84 0.71 -9.08
C ASP A 22 8.79 1.13 -7.96
N ALA A 23 8.46 2.20 -7.22
CA ALA A 23 9.26 2.63 -6.07
C ALA A 23 9.38 1.54 -4.99
N LEU A 24 8.29 0.89 -4.62
CA LEU A 24 8.30 -0.20 -3.63
C LEU A 24 9.04 -1.45 -4.15
N TYR A 25 8.99 -1.69 -5.45
CA TYR A 25 9.72 -2.77 -6.11
C TYR A 25 11.23 -2.50 -6.10
N GLU A 26 11.65 -1.28 -6.42
CA GLU A 26 13.04 -0.84 -6.36
C GLU A 26 13.60 -0.88 -4.94
N MET A 27 12.77 -0.55 -3.95
CA MET A 27 13.10 -0.69 -2.52
C MET A 27 13.15 -2.14 -2.03
N GLY A 28 12.78 -3.13 -2.86
CA GLY A 28 12.77 -4.54 -2.49
C GLY A 28 11.65 -4.96 -1.53
N VAL A 29 10.66 -4.09 -1.30
CA VAL A 29 9.55 -4.32 -0.35
C VAL A 29 8.51 -5.30 -0.92
N ILE A 30 8.36 -5.33 -2.25
CA ILE A 30 7.35 -6.18 -2.91
C ILE A 30 7.62 -7.67 -2.69
N GLU A 31 8.87 -8.12 -2.74
CA GLU A 31 9.19 -9.55 -2.69
C GLU A 31 8.83 -10.20 -1.34
N PRO A 32 9.14 -9.61 -0.17
CA PRO A 32 8.64 -10.08 1.12
C PRO A 32 7.12 -10.17 1.19
N VAL A 33 6.42 -9.17 0.65
CA VAL A 33 4.94 -9.11 0.67
C VAL A 33 4.32 -10.24 -0.13
N LEU A 34 4.90 -10.61 -1.28
CA LEU A 34 4.42 -11.74 -2.09
C LEU A 34 4.54 -13.09 -1.35
N LYS A 35 5.44 -13.19 -0.36
CA LYS A 35 5.69 -14.41 0.42
C LYS A 35 5.01 -14.38 1.80
N MET A 36 4.42 -13.25 2.19
CA MET A 36 3.82 -13.02 3.50
C MET A 36 2.42 -13.65 3.60
N ASP A 37 2.03 -14.09 4.80
CA ASP A 37 0.62 -14.39 5.09
C ASP A 37 -0.14 -13.09 5.32
N TRP A 38 -0.92 -12.69 4.32
CA TRP A 38 -1.67 -11.45 4.34
C TRP A 38 -2.75 -11.45 5.44
N GLN A 39 -3.29 -12.61 5.83
CA GLN A 39 -4.32 -12.64 6.87
C GLN A 39 -3.77 -12.24 8.23
N ASP A 40 -2.58 -12.73 8.57
CA ASP A 40 -1.96 -12.41 9.85
C ASP A 40 -1.40 -10.99 9.85
N ALA A 41 -0.80 -10.55 8.75
CA ALA A 41 -0.36 -9.16 8.57
C ALA A 41 -1.54 -8.16 8.72
N LEU A 42 -2.69 -8.46 8.09
CA LEU A 42 -3.90 -7.63 8.24
C LEU A 42 -4.44 -7.64 9.67
N LYS A 43 -4.35 -8.75 10.41
CA LYS A 43 -4.76 -8.79 11.83
C LYS A 43 -3.87 -7.88 12.68
N GLU A 44 -2.55 -7.91 12.47
CA GLU A 44 -1.62 -7.04 13.21
C GLU A 44 -1.82 -5.56 12.85
N MET A 45 -1.94 -5.25 11.55
CA MET A 45 -2.26 -3.89 11.08
C MET A 45 -3.58 -3.37 11.67
N ASN A 46 -4.61 -4.19 11.78
CA ASN A 46 -5.88 -3.80 12.39
C ASN A 46 -5.77 -3.49 13.90
N LYS A 47 -4.75 -3.98 14.61
CA LYS A 47 -4.51 -3.62 16.02
C LYS A 47 -3.96 -2.20 16.13
N ASN A 48 -3.21 -1.73 15.14
CA ASN A 48 -2.67 -0.38 15.08
C ASN A 48 -2.59 0.11 13.62
N PRO A 49 -3.67 0.68 13.06
CA PRO A 49 -3.69 1.11 11.66
C PRO A 49 -3.00 2.47 11.43
N HIS A 50 -2.57 3.15 12.50
CA HIS A 50 -1.97 4.49 12.40
C HIS A 50 -0.74 4.57 11.47
N PRO A 51 0.22 3.63 11.50
CA PRO A 51 1.37 3.66 10.60
C PRO A 51 0.99 3.58 9.13
N LEU A 52 -0.01 2.74 8.79
CA LEU A 52 -0.54 2.62 7.44
C LEU A 52 -1.15 3.96 6.97
N PHE A 53 -1.91 4.65 7.82
CA PHE A 53 -2.47 5.96 7.46
C PHE A 53 -1.40 7.02 7.21
N GLU A 54 -0.36 7.07 8.03
CA GLU A 54 0.73 8.05 7.86
C GLU A 54 1.53 7.79 6.60
N VAL A 55 1.87 6.53 6.32
CA VAL A 55 2.63 6.18 5.10
C VAL A 55 1.79 6.40 3.84
N MET A 56 0.48 6.11 3.87
CA MET A 56 -0.42 6.40 2.74
C MET A 56 -0.57 7.89 2.48
N LYS A 57 -0.61 8.71 3.54
CA LYS A 57 -0.64 10.17 3.41
C LYS A 57 0.63 10.71 2.76
N VAL A 58 1.79 10.17 3.16
CA VAL A 58 3.07 10.45 2.50
C VAL A 58 2.98 10.04 1.03
N ALA A 59 2.67 8.78 0.72
CA ALA A 59 2.59 8.26 -0.64
C ALA A 59 1.69 9.14 -1.54
N ASN A 60 0.51 9.51 -1.05
CA ASN A 60 -0.43 10.37 -1.78
C ASN A 60 0.05 11.81 -2.00
N SER A 61 1.00 12.30 -1.21
CA SER A 61 1.55 13.65 -1.35
C SER A 61 2.68 13.75 -2.38
N TYR A 62 3.21 12.62 -2.85
CA TYR A 62 4.29 12.56 -3.83
C TYR A 62 3.80 11.89 -5.13
N GLN A 63 3.55 12.69 -6.17
CA GLN A 63 3.06 12.19 -7.46
C GLN A 63 4.05 12.38 -8.63
N THR A 64 5.09 13.20 -8.45
CA THR A 64 5.94 13.65 -9.56
C THR A 64 7.43 13.36 -9.40
N ASN A 65 7.92 13.07 -8.18
CA ASN A 65 9.32 12.74 -7.94
C ASN A 65 9.45 11.41 -7.18
N PRO A 66 9.77 10.29 -7.87
CA PRO A 66 9.91 8.99 -7.25
C PRO A 66 11.11 8.89 -6.30
N GLU A 67 12.19 9.64 -6.55
CA GLU A 67 13.38 9.64 -5.68
C GLU A 67 13.05 10.23 -4.29
N ASP A 68 12.34 11.37 -4.27
CA ASP A 68 11.88 12.01 -3.03
C ASP A 68 10.90 11.13 -2.26
N LEU A 69 10.03 10.41 -2.98
CA LEU A 69 9.13 9.43 -2.38
C LEU A 69 9.92 8.31 -1.71
N MET A 70 10.85 7.68 -2.43
CA MET A 70 11.65 6.58 -1.89
C MET A 70 12.41 6.99 -0.64
N MET A 71 13.11 8.14 -0.68
CA MET A 71 13.80 8.69 0.49
C MET A 71 12.87 8.88 1.69
N LYS A 72 11.62 9.25 1.45
CA LYS A 72 10.65 9.43 2.53
C LYS A 72 10.09 8.10 3.03
N LEU A 73 9.85 7.15 2.14
CA LEU A 73 9.39 5.80 2.47
C LEU A 73 10.45 5.04 3.30
N GLU A 74 11.74 5.21 3.01
CA GLU A 74 12.84 4.64 3.81
C GLU A 74 12.84 5.06 5.29
N THR A 75 12.09 6.11 5.66
CA THR A 75 11.95 6.53 7.07
C THR A 75 10.95 5.71 7.88
N PHE A 76 10.16 4.85 7.22
CA PHE A 76 9.20 3.95 7.85
C PHE A 76 9.81 2.57 8.10
N ASP A 77 9.29 1.87 9.10
CA ASP A 77 9.68 0.49 9.38
C ASP A 77 9.19 -0.48 8.28
N GLU A 78 9.84 -1.65 8.21
CA GLU A 78 9.56 -2.68 7.21
C GLU A 78 8.11 -3.19 7.26
N ASP A 79 7.51 -3.28 8.44
CA ASP A 79 6.11 -3.72 8.59
C ASP A 79 5.17 -2.68 7.97
N THR A 80 5.40 -1.40 8.26
CA THR A 80 4.64 -0.28 7.69
C THR A 80 4.75 -0.23 6.17
N LEU A 81 5.96 -0.41 5.63
CA LEU A 81 6.19 -0.48 4.18
C LEU A 81 5.53 -1.72 3.55
N SER A 82 5.53 -2.84 4.26
CA SER A 82 4.86 -4.06 3.82
C SER A 82 3.34 -3.85 3.73
N TYR A 83 2.73 -3.17 4.71
CA TYR A 83 1.31 -2.83 4.66
C TYR A 83 0.98 -1.90 3.48
N LEU A 84 1.83 -0.90 3.22
CA LEU A 84 1.66 -0.04 2.04
C LEU A 84 1.72 -0.85 0.74
N ALA A 85 2.72 -1.73 0.61
CA ALA A 85 2.88 -2.59 -0.56
C ALA A 85 1.71 -3.55 -0.76
N MET A 86 1.13 -4.09 0.31
CA MET A 86 -0.10 -4.89 0.25
C MET A 86 -1.27 -4.08 -0.31
N GLU A 87 -1.48 -2.85 0.17
CA GLU A 87 -2.55 -1.98 -0.32
C GLU A 87 -2.32 -1.59 -1.78
N VAL A 88 -1.09 -1.22 -2.16
CA VAL A 88 -0.72 -0.92 -3.55
C VAL A 88 -1.01 -2.13 -4.46
N ALA A 89 -0.60 -3.34 -4.05
CA ALA A 89 -0.83 -4.55 -4.84
C ALA A 89 -2.31 -4.88 -5.00
N ARG A 90 -3.11 -4.72 -3.93
CA ARG A 90 -4.56 -4.94 -3.96
C ARG A 90 -5.24 -3.96 -4.92
N GLU A 91 -4.95 -2.66 -4.77
CA GLU A 91 -5.53 -1.63 -5.64
C GLU A 91 -5.07 -1.79 -7.10
N PHE A 92 -3.83 -2.25 -7.33
CA PHE A 92 -3.29 -2.48 -8.68
C PHE A 92 -4.01 -3.65 -9.37
N ALA A 93 -4.18 -4.77 -8.65
CA ALA A 93 -4.97 -5.90 -9.15
C ALA A 93 -6.43 -5.50 -9.44
N ASP A 94 -7.05 -4.73 -8.55
CA ASP A 94 -8.42 -4.24 -8.72
C ASP A 94 -8.55 -3.24 -9.88
N PHE A 95 -7.52 -2.41 -10.14
CA PHE A 95 -7.49 -1.49 -11.27
C PHE A 95 -7.40 -2.26 -12.61
N HIS A 96 -6.50 -3.24 -12.69
CA HIS A 96 -6.34 -4.08 -13.88
C HIS A 96 -7.58 -4.94 -14.15
N SER A 97 -8.19 -5.53 -13.11
CA SER A 97 -9.43 -6.30 -13.21
C SER A 97 -10.59 -5.48 -13.79
N ARG A 98 -10.68 -4.18 -13.47
CA ARG A 98 -11.68 -3.26 -14.04
C ARG A 98 -11.41 -2.89 -15.50
N GLY A 99 -10.16 -2.95 -15.95
CA GLY A 99 -9.75 -2.64 -17.32
C GLY A 99 -9.97 -3.78 -18.33
N GLU A 100 -10.04 -5.04 -17.88
CA GLU A 100 -10.22 -6.20 -18.76
C GLU A 100 -11.69 -6.52 -19.10
N VAL A 101 -12.66 -5.80 -18.52
CA VAL A 101 -14.10 -5.99 -18.81
C VAL A 101 -14.57 -4.99 -19.86
N HIS A 102 -14.01 -5.02 -21.08
CA HIS A 102 -14.62 -4.39 -22.27
C HIS A 102 -14.32 -5.18 -23.56
#